data_AF-A0A0C9QQ55-F1
#
_entry.id   AF-A0A0C9QQ55-F1
#
_cell.length_a   1.000
_cell.length_b   1.000
_cell.length_c   1.000
_cell.angle_alpha   90.00
_cell.angle_beta   90.00
_cell.angle_gamma   90.00
#
_symmetry.space_group_name_H-M   'P 1'
#
loop_
_entity.id
_entity.type
_entity.pdbx_description
1 polymer ?
#
loop_
_entity_poly.entity_id
_entity_poly.type
_entity_poly.pdbx_seq_one_letter_code
_entity_poly.pdbx_strand_id
1 'polypeptide(L)'
;MERISTLQGVKIIETINTCDCWPESGCTRVSYEQLVHSGTPYQVAMDIGRCLGSCSKLLTCKPLKNTTVSIKGPNGDEIYQIIDKCACANNCHRMDRIESVLDYSQLEIKQGINTSDVKPVIRHINVGECVGSCPGNETETCLLRDKKEPTKCLAALYSKHHNCTPARFKVHEY
;
A
#
# COMPACT_ATOMS: atom_id res chain seq x y z
N MET A 1 13.28 27.57 -5.83
CA MET A 1 12.42 27.50 -4.63
C MET A 1 12.31 28.90 -4.06
N GLU A 2 11.17 29.56 -4.26
CA GLU A 2 10.86 30.80 -3.55
C GLU A 2 10.28 30.43 -2.17
N ARG A 3 10.89 30.92 -1.10
CA ARG A 3 10.38 30.74 0.27
C ARG A 3 9.53 31.95 0.62
N ILE A 4 8.22 31.75 0.66
CA ILE A 4 7.27 32.78 1.09
C ILE A 4 6.87 32.48 2.54
N SER A 5 7.35 33.30 3.47
CA SER A 5 6.97 33.21 4.88
C SER A 5 5.59 33.83 5.07
N THR A 6 4.59 33.01 5.39
CA THR A 6 3.25 33.49 5.73
C THR A 6 3.13 33.73 7.23
N LEU A 7 2.14 34.51 7.67
CA LEU A 7 1.84 34.72 9.10
C LEU A 7 1.46 33.41 9.84
N GLN A 8 1.13 32.35 9.10
CA GLN A 8 0.85 31.01 9.63
C GLN A 8 2.07 30.08 9.59
N GLY A 9 3.26 30.60 9.24
CA GLY A 9 4.50 29.84 9.10
C GLY A 9 4.89 29.59 7.64
N VAL A 10 5.84 28.66 7.46
CA VAL A 10 6.34 28.27 6.13
C VAL A 10 5.26 27.42 5.44
N LYS A 11 4.74 27.91 4.31
CA LYS A 11 3.78 27.17 3.49
C LYS A 11 4.46 26.71 2.21
N ILE A 12 4.43 25.41 1.94
CA ILE A 12 4.93 24.83 0.69
C ILE A 12 3.77 24.85 -0.30
N ILE A 13 3.92 25.58 -1.39
CA ILE A 13 2.90 25.69 -2.45
C ILE A 13 3.54 25.17 -3.74
N GLU A 14 2.95 24.11 -4.29
CA GLU A 14 3.35 23.61 -5.61
C GLU A 14 2.83 24.56 -6.69
N THR A 15 3.73 24.98 -7.59
CA THR A 15 3.40 25.84 -8.72
C THR A 15 3.59 25.05 -10.01
N ILE A 16 2.58 25.06 -10.88
CA ILE A 16 2.62 24.35 -12.16
C ILE A 16 3.31 25.26 -13.18
N ASN A 17 4.53 24.90 -13.58
CA ASN A 17 5.29 25.66 -14.56
C ASN A 17 4.90 25.30 -16.00
N THR A 18 4.65 24.01 -16.28
CA THR A 18 4.29 23.50 -17.60
C THR A 18 3.27 22.37 -17.50
N CYS A 19 2.48 22.19 -18.55
CA CYS A 19 1.55 21.07 -18.72
C CYS A 19 1.89 20.37 -20.04
N ASP A 20 2.21 19.09 -19.99
CA ASP A 20 2.49 18.26 -21.17
C ASP A 20 1.53 17.06 -21.23
N CYS A 21 1.20 16.61 -22.44
CA CYS A 21 0.41 15.39 -22.63
C CYS A 21 1.33 14.16 -22.67
N TRP A 22 1.01 13.14 -21.88
CA TRP A 22 1.73 11.85 -21.94
C TRP A 22 1.15 10.98 -23.06
N PRO A 23 1.89 10.70 -24.16
CA PRO A 23 1.35 10.03 -25.33
C PRO A 23 1.31 8.50 -25.20
N GLU A 24 1.98 7.93 -24.20
CA GLU A 24 2.06 6.47 -24.07
C GLU A 24 0.75 5.85 -23.56
N SER A 25 0.33 4.80 -24.25
CA SER A 25 -0.74 3.92 -23.80
C SER A 25 -0.23 2.99 -22.71
N GLY A 26 -0.94 2.92 -21.58
CA GLY A 26 -0.56 2.10 -20.44
C GLY A 26 -0.23 2.95 -19.21
N CYS A 27 -0.39 2.35 -18.03
CA CYS A 27 -0.12 2.99 -16.75
C CYS A 27 1.20 2.48 -16.18
N THR A 28 2.13 3.40 -15.92
CA THR A 28 3.47 3.09 -15.42
C THR A 28 3.82 3.96 -14.21
N ARG A 29 4.79 3.49 -13.42
CA ARG A 29 5.38 4.29 -12.36
C ARG A 29 6.47 5.17 -12.96
N VAL A 30 6.38 6.47 -12.74
CA VAL A 30 7.45 7.44 -13.03
C VAL A 30 8.09 7.89 -11.72
N SER A 31 9.36 8.29 -11.79
CA SER A 31 10.05 8.86 -10.64
C SER A 31 9.48 10.24 -10.28
N TYR A 32 9.27 10.48 -9.00
CA TYR A 32 8.89 11.78 -8.46
C TYR A 32 9.67 12.03 -7.18
N GLU A 33 10.60 12.98 -7.25
CA GLU A 33 11.46 13.32 -6.13
C GLU A 33 10.74 14.22 -5.13
N GLN A 34 10.70 13.78 -3.88
CA GLN A 34 10.28 14.57 -2.74
C GLN A 34 11.50 14.90 -1.88
N LEU A 35 11.71 16.19 -1.64
CA LEU A 35 12.76 16.67 -0.73
C LEU A 35 12.26 16.64 0.71
N VAL A 36 12.85 15.80 1.55
CA VAL A 36 12.54 15.72 2.98
C VAL A 36 13.63 16.41 3.82
N HIS A 37 13.26 16.82 5.03
CA HIS A 37 14.13 17.51 6.00
C HIS A 37 14.90 18.73 5.43
N SER A 38 14.24 19.46 4.53
CA SER A 38 14.80 20.64 3.84
C SER A 38 15.42 21.64 4.82
N GLY A 39 16.67 22.04 4.56
CA GLY A 39 17.39 23.00 5.40
C GLY A 39 18.03 22.41 6.67
N THR A 40 18.13 21.08 6.77
CA THR A 40 18.85 20.39 7.86
C THR A 40 19.98 19.51 7.28
N PRO A 41 20.94 19.05 8.11
CA PRO A 41 21.96 18.08 7.67
C PRO A 41 21.39 16.72 7.21
N TYR A 42 20.12 16.44 7.52
CA TYR A 42 19.39 15.22 7.12
C TYR A 42 18.62 15.40 5.82
N GLN A 43 18.81 16.52 5.10
CA GLN A 43 18.12 16.77 3.85
C GLN A 43 18.45 15.69 2.81
N VAL A 44 17.41 15.05 2.28
CA VAL A 44 17.55 14.04 1.22
C VAL A 44 16.40 14.15 0.23
N ALA A 45 16.72 13.97 -1.05
CA ALA A 45 15.72 13.79 -2.11
C ALA A 45 15.41 12.29 -2.23
N MET A 46 14.14 11.93 -2.12
CA MET A 46 13.70 10.55 -2.26
C MET A 46 12.70 10.41 -3.40
N ASP A 47 12.81 9.35 -4.19
CA ASP A 47 11.83 9.03 -5.22
C ASP A 47 10.61 8.32 -4.59
N ILE A 48 9.52 9.08 -4.38
CA ILE A 48 8.25 8.50 -3.89
C ILE A 48 7.45 7.81 -4.99
N GLY A 49 7.77 8.10 -6.25
CA GLY A 49 7.06 7.61 -7.41
C GLY A 49 5.68 8.25 -7.62
N ARG A 50 5.25 8.31 -8.87
CA ARG A 50 3.89 8.68 -9.28
C ARG A 50 3.39 7.71 -10.34
N CYS A 51 2.09 7.46 -10.35
CA CYS A 51 1.46 6.70 -11.42
C CYS A 51 1.03 7.66 -12.53
N LEU A 52 1.56 7.45 -13.75
CA LEU A 52 1.21 8.21 -14.94
C LEU A 52 0.88 7.28 -16.10
N GLY A 53 0.04 7.78 -16.99
CA GLY A 53 -0.31 7.11 -18.24
C GLY A 53 -1.79 6.98 -18.48
N SER A 54 -2.14 6.56 -19.69
CA SER A 54 -3.52 6.49 -20.15
C SER A 54 -4.07 5.06 -20.04
N CYS A 55 -5.28 4.95 -19.50
CA CYS A 55 -5.99 3.70 -19.32
C CYS A 55 -7.27 3.66 -20.18
N SER A 56 -7.68 2.45 -20.58
CA SER A 56 -8.94 2.21 -21.28
C SER A 56 -10.15 2.76 -20.51
N LYS A 57 -11.26 3.05 -21.22
CA LYS A 57 -12.45 3.68 -20.65
C LYS A 57 -12.89 3.02 -19.34
N LEU A 58 -13.07 3.85 -18.31
CA LEU A 58 -13.45 3.55 -16.90
C LEU A 58 -12.31 3.16 -15.94
N LEU A 59 -11.11 2.84 -16.45
CA LEU A 59 -9.95 2.57 -15.60
C LEU A 59 -9.15 3.85 -15.36
N THR A 60 -8.49 3.90 -14.21
CA THR A 60 -7.58 5.00 -13.85
C THR A 60 -6.22 4.45 -13.48
N CYS A 61 -5.17 5.21 -13.75
CA CYS A 61 -3.81 4.80 -13.43
C CYS A 61 -3.59 4.93 -11.91
N LYS A 62 -3.47 3.79 -11.21
CA LYS A 62 -3.41 3.73 -9.76
C LYS A 62 -2.24 2.89 -9.25
N PRO A 63 -1.76 3.15 -8.03
CA PRO A 63 -0.76 2.29 -7.41
C PRO A 63 -1.37 0.92 -7.09
N LEU A 64 -0.63 -0.13 -7.45
CA LEU A 64 -0.94 -1.53 -7.13
C LEU A 64 -0.03 -2.11 -6.06
N LYS A 65 1.10 -1.48 -5.75
CA LYS A 65 1.98 -1.90 -4.66
C LYS A 65 2.72 -0.70 -4.11
N ASN A 66 2.79 -0.60 -2.79
CA ASN A 66 3.65 0.33 -2.09
C ASN A 66 4.74 -0.45 -1.37
N THR A 67 5.89 0.19 -1.20
CA THR A 67 6.99 -0.28 -0.37
C THR A 67 7.32 0.81 0.64
N THR A 68 8.13 0.46 1.64
CA THR A 68 8.59 1.41 2.64
C THR A 68 10.09 1.60 2.54
N VAL A 69 10.55 2.82 2.79
CA VAL A 69 11.96 3.18 2.88
C VAL A 69 12.23 3.85 4.22
N SER A 70 13.36 3.52 4.84
CA SER A 70 13.83 4.17 6.06
C SER A 70 14.80 5.29 5.70
N ILE A 71 14.56 6.49 6.22
CA ILE A 71 15.39 7.67 6.01
C ILE A 71 15.84 8.20 7.36
N LYS A 72 17.13 8.52 7.47
CA LYS A 72 17.68 9.14 8.68
C LYS A 72 17.12 10.54 8.83
N GLY A 73 16.33 10.75 9.89
CA GLY A 73 15.82 12.05 10.29
C GLY A 73 16.53 12.61 11.52
N PRO A 74 16.21 13.87 11.89
CA PRO A 74 16.78 14.51 13.08
C PRO A 74 16.41 13.81 14.39
N ASN A 75 15.31 13.05 14.42
CA ASN A 75 14.83 12.31 15.59
C ASN A 75 15.07 10.79 15.48
N GLY A 76 15.94 10.35 14.57
CA GLY A 76 16.16 8.95 14.24
C GLY A 76 15.56 8.57 12.89
N ASP A 77 15.53 7.28 12.61
CA ASP A 77 15.04 6.73 11.35
C ASP A 77 13.52 6.92 11.22
N GLU A 78 13.09 7.55 10.13
CA GLU A 78 11.70 7.76 9.77
C GLU A 78 11.32 6.88 8.57
N ILE A 79 10.11 6.32 8.58
CA ILE A 79 9.63 5.40 7.55
C ILE A 79 8.69 6.14 6.60
N TYR A 80 9.00 6.09 5.32
CA TYR A 80 8.19 6.68 4.25
C TYR A 80 7.60 5.59 3.37
N GLN A 81 6.34 5.74 2.96
CA GLN A 81 5.72 4.88 1.97
C GLN A 81 5.96 5.44 0.56
N ILE A 82 6.45 4.59 -0.33
CA ILE A 82 6.68 4.93 -1.73
C ILE A 82 5.87 3.99 -2.63
N ILE A 83 5.51 4.48 -3.81
CA ILE A 83 4.86 3.67 -4.84
C ILE A 83 5.92 2.77 -5.46
N ASP A 84 5.65 1.47 -5.57
CA ASP A 84 6.54 0.49 -6.20
C ASP A 84 6.03 0.08 -7.59
N LYS A 85 4.70 -0.07 -7.72
CA LYS A 85 4.08 -0.51 -8.96
C LYS A 85 2.77 0.22 -9.22
N CYS A 86 2.53 0.57 -10.49
CA CYS A 86 1.28 1.15 -10.98
C CYS A 86 0.64 0.26 -12.04
N ALA A 87 -0.68 0.31 -12.16
CA ALA A 87 -1.40 -0.24 -13.31
C ALA A 87 -2.79 0.40 -13.44
N CYS A 88 -3.47 0.09 -14.54
CA CYS A 88 -4.85 0.49 -14.75
C CYS A 88 -5.78 -0.32 -13.83
N ALA A 89 -6.46 0.38 -12.93
CA ALA A 89 -7.36 -0.23 -11.95
C ALA A 89 -8.70 0.53 -11.88
N ASN A 90 -9.73 -0.18 -11.43
CA ASN A 90 -11.02 0.41 -11.11
C ASN A 90 -10.92 1.27 -9.85
N ASN A 91 -12.00 1.97 -9.51
CA ASN A 91 -12.04 2.77 -8.30
C ASN A 91 -11.90 1.96 -7.00
N CYS A 92 -12.41 0.73 -7.01
CA CYS A 92 -12.20 -0.28 -5.97
C CYS A 92 -11.35 -1.40 -6.55
N HIS A 93 -10.14 -1.57 -6.02
CA HIS A 93 -9.17 -2.54 -6.52
C HIS A 93 -8.36 -3.16 -5.38
N ARG A 94 -7.75 -4.31 -5.67
CA ARG A 94 -6.81 -4.96 -4.76
C ARG A 94 -5.41 -4.41 -4.99
N MET A 95 -4.80 -3.93 -3.93
CA MET A 95 -3.40 -3.54 -3.84
C MET A 95 -2.60 -4.67 -3.18
N ASP A 96 -1.37 -4.88 -3.61
CA ASP A 96 -0.48 -5.88 -3.02
C ASP A 96 0.01 -5.41 -1.65
N ARG A 97 -0.12 -6.30 -0.66
CA ARG A 97 0.37 -6.10 0.70
C ARG A 97 0.98 -7.41 1.17
N ILE A 98 2.29 -7.39 1.41
CA ILE A 98 3.06 -8.56 1.81
C ILE A 98 3.16 -8.58 3.32
N GLU A 99 2.75 -9.68 3.93
CA GLU A 99 2.91 -9.94 5.35
C GLU A 99 3.84 -11.14 5.56
N SER A 100 4.67 -11.09 6.60
CA SER A 100 5.59 -12.17 6.96
C SER A 100 4.93 -13.05 8.02
N VAL A 101 4.72 -14.32 7.69
CA VAL A 101 4.12 -15.32 8.58
C VAL A 101 5.17 -16.35 8.97
N LEU A 102 5.23 -16.67 10.26
CA LEU A 102 6.09 -17.74 10.78
C LEU A 102 5.38 -19.09 10.56
N ASP A 103 5.97 -19.95 9.74
CA ASP A 103 5.48 -21.28 9.46
C ASP A 103 6.25 -22.33 10.27
N TYR A 104 5.51 -23.09 11.06
CA TYR A 104 5.99 -24.16 11.92
C TYR A 104 5.64 -25.57 11.38
N SER A 105 4.89 -25.67 10.28
CA SER A 105 4.40 -26.96 9.73
C SER A 105 5.51 -27.86 9.20
N GLN A 106 6.64 -27.29 8.79
CA GLN A 106 7.79 -28.01 8.24
C GLN A 106 8.81 -28.42 9.31
N LEU A 107 8.48 -28.30 10.60
CA LEU A 107 9.42 -28.59 11.68
C LEU A 107 9.38 -30.07 12.05
N GLU A 108 10.41 -30.82 11.64
CA GLU A 108 10.67 -32.16 12.15
C GLU A 108 11.36 -32.08 13.52
N ILE A 109 10.62 -32.34 14.60
CA ILE A 109 11.21 -32.51 15.93
C ILE A 109 11.89 -33.88 15.97
N LYS A 110 13.19 -33.93 15.62
CA LYS A 110 13.99 -35.16 15.79
C LYS A 110 14.37 -35.31 17.27
N GLN A 111 14.32 -36.54 17.79
CA GLN A 111 14.76 -36.84 19.15
C GLN A 111 16.23 -36.42 19.32
N GLY A 112 16.50 -35.50 20.26
CA GLY A 112 17.84 -34.98 20.54
C GLY A 112 18.09 -33.52 20.13
N ILE A 113 17.13 -32.85 19.48
CA ILE A 113 17.21 -31.41 19.18
C ILE A 113 16.51 -30.65 20.31
N ASN A 114 17.20 -29.68 20.92
CA ASN A 114 16.58 -28.75 21.87
C ASN A 114 15.52 -27.92 21.14
N THR A 115 14.31 -27.88 21.69
CA THR A 115 13.17 -27.13 21.13
C THR A 115 13.45 -25.62 20.97
N SER A 116 14.46 -25.09 21.65
CA SER A 116 14.95 -23.71 21.52
C SER A 116 15.65 -23.40 20.19
N ASP A 117 16.18 -24.41 19.51
CA ASP A 117 17.00 -24.22 18.30
C ASP A 117 16.18 -24.33 17.01
N VAL A 118 14.89 -24.65 17.14
CA VAL A 118 13.97 -24.84 16.03
C VAL A 118 13.48 -23.48 15.53
N LYS A 119 14.03 -23.03 14.39
CA LYS A 119 13.65 -21.76 13.76
C LYS A 119 12.49 -21.98 12.78
N PRO A 120 11.38 -21.23 12.92
CA PRO A 120 10.29 -21.31 11.95
C PRO A 120 10.73 -20.82 10.57
N VAL A 121 10.08 -21.34 9.53
CA VAL A 121 10.27 -20.87 8.16
C VAL A 121 9.49 -19.56 8.01
N ILE A 122 10.18 -18.47 7.69
CA ILE A 122 9.52 -17.19 7.40
C ILE A 122 8.93 -17.27 5.99
N ARG A 123 7.61 -17.17 5.86
CA ARG A 123 6.90 -17.08 4.58
C ARG A 123 6.42 -15.65 4.34
N HIS A 124 6.65 -15.15 3.13
CA HIS A 124 6.09 -13.89 2.68
C HIS A 124 4.81 -14.14 1.89
N ILE A 125 3.68 -13.69 2.42
CA ILE A 125 2.36 -13.92 1.84
C ILE A 125 1.79 -12.58 1.40
N ASN A 126 1.42 -12.48 0.12
CA ASN A 126 0.68 -11.33 -0.38
C ASN A 126 -0.79 -11.46 0.01
N VAL A 127 -1.14 -10.95 1.19
CA VAL A 127 -2.53 -10.89 1.67
C VAL A 127 -3.33 -9.89 0.84
N GLY A 128 -2.69 -8.81 0.42
CA GLY A 128 -3.32 -7.71 -0.30
C GLY A 128 -4.26 -6.87 0.56
N GLU A 129 -4.71 -5.77 -0.02
CA GLU A 129 -5.57 -4.79 0.62
C GLU A 129 -6.56 -4.22 -0.39
N CYS A 130 -7.80 -4.03 0.01
CA CYS A 130 -8.80 -3.34 -0.82
C CYS A 130 -8.65 -1.84 -0.67
N VAL A 131 -8.41 -1.16 -1.79
CA VAL A 131 -8.17 0.29 -1.80
C VAL A 131 -9.19 0.98 -2.68
N GLY A 132 -9.60 2.16 -2.23
CA GLY A 132 -10.48 3.06 -2.95
C GLY A 132 -11.93 3.01 -2.45
N SER A 133 -12.85 3.42 -3.32
CA SER A 133 -14.24 3.67 -2.94
C SER A 133 -15.23 3.12 -3.96
N CYS A 134 -16.43 2.82 -3.48
CA CYS A 134 -17.53 2.30 -4.29
C CYS A 134 -18.72 3.27 -4.25
N PRO A 135 -19.39 3.56 -5.37
CA PRO A 135 -20.67 4.27 -5.32
C PRO A 135 -21.75 3.39 -4.65
N GLY A 136 -22.53 3.92 -3.71
CA GLY A 136 -23.58 3.18 -3.00
C GLY A 136 -23.94 3.80 -1.65
N ASN A 137 -24.86 3.20 -0.90
CA ASN A 137 -25.39 3.78 0.35
C ASN A 137 -24.76 3.20 1.62
N GLU A 138 -24.41 1.90 1.63
CA GLU A 138 -23.84 1.23 2.80
C GLU A 138 -22.84 0.15 2.35
N THR A 139 -21.73 0.00 3.08
CA THR A 139 -20.75 -1.06 2.85
C THR A 139 -20.81 -2.06 4.00
N GLU A 140 -20.95 -3.32 3.65
CA GLU A 140 -20.83 -4.43 4.60
C GLU A 140 -19.35 -4.81 4.75
N THR A 141 -18.84 -4.75 5.99
CA THR A 141 -17.53 -5.29 6.36
C THR A 141 -17.75 -6.57 7.14
N CYS A 142 -17.51 -7.70 6.48
CA CYS A 142 -17.70 -8.99 7.11
C CYS A 142 -16.59 -9.29 8.14
N LEU A 143 -16.99 -9.51 9.40
CA LEU A 143 -16.14 -9.84 10.53
C LEU A 143 -15.87 -11.34 10.63
N LEU A 144 -16.89 -12.16 10.36
CA LEU A 144 -16.81 -13.62 10.48
C LEU A 144 -17.39 -14.27 9.23
N ARG A 145 -16.62 -15.15 8.60
CA ARG A 145 -17.04 -15.92 7.41
C ARG A 145 -17.31 -17.37 7.77
N ASP A 146 -18.16 -18.01 6.99
CA ASP A 146 -18.38 -19.45 7.08
C ASP A 146 -17.10 -20.20 6.64
N LYS A 147 -16.73 -21.25 7.38
CA LYS A 147 -15.52 -22.05 7.09
C LYS A 147 -15.66 -22.87 5.81
N LYS A 148 -16.86 -23.33 5.47
CA LYS A 148 -17.13 -24.15 4.27
C LYS A 148 -17.40 -23.28 3.05
N GLU A 149 -17.97 -22.11 3.25
CA GLU A 149 -18.31 -21.17 2.18
C GLU A 149 -17.76 -19.75 2.47
N PRO A 150 -16.49 -19.44 2.09
CA PRO A 150 -15.82 -18.19 2.45
C PRO A 150 -16.48 -16.91 1.90
N THR A 151 -17.40 -17.04 0.94
CA THR A 151 -18.21 -15.93 0.42
C THR A 151 -19.39 -15.60 1.33
N LYS A 152 -19.79 -16.50 2.22
CA LYS A 152 -20.90 -16.31 3.15
C LYS A 152 -20.41 -15.62 4.41
N CYS A 153 -20.97 -14.44 4.69
CA CYS A 153 -20.74 -13.75 5.94
C CYS A 153 -21.69 -14.25 7.04
N LEU A 154 -21.13 -14.62 8.18
CA LEU A 154 -21.88 -15.00 9.38
C LEU A 154 -22.11 -13.80 10.31
N ALA A 155 -21.21 -12.82 10.32
CA ALA A 155 -21.37 -11.58 11.09
C ALA A 155 -20.68 -10.40 10.39
N ALA A 156 -21.37 -9.27 10.28
CA ALA A 156 -20.88 -8.09 9.57
C ALA A 156 -21.15 -6.78 10.32
N LEU A 157 -20.34 -5.78 10.01
CA LEU A 157 -20.56 -4.38 10.37
C LEU A 157 -21.01 -3.60 9.14
N TYR A 158 -22.01 -2.77 9.34
CA TYR A 158 -22.49 -1.85 8.31
C TYR A 158 -21.91 -0.47 8.58
N SER A 159 -21.26 0.08 7.57
CA SER A 159 -20.69 1.41 7.61
C SER A 159 -21.34 2.27 6.53
N LYS A 160 -21.62 3.54 6.88
CA LYS A 160 -22.01 4.56 5.89
C LYS A 160 -20.81 5.06 5.08
N HIS A 161 -19.59 4.59 5.38
CA HIS A 161 -18.41 4.90 4.57
C HIS A 161 -18.39 4.03 3.33
N HIS A 162 -18.12 4.66 2.19
CA HIS A 162 -18.20 4.03 0.88
C HIS A 162 -16.87 3.36 0.48
N ASN A 163 -16.27 2.63 1.41
CA ASN A 163 -14.95 2.04 1.23
C ASN A 163 -15.02 0.76 0.39
N CYS A 164 -14.00 0.53 -0.43
CA CYS A 164 -13.80 -0.72 -1.14
C CYS A 164 -13.57 -1.86 -0.12
N THR A 165 -14.41 -2.89 -0.12
CA THR A 165 -14.26 -4.07 0.75
C THR A 165 -13.99 -5.33 -0.07
N PRO A 166 -13.31 -6.34 0.50
CA PRO A 166 -12.99 -7.54 -0.25
C PRO A 166 -14.24 -8.43 -0.45
N ALA A 167 -14.41 -8.94 -1.68
CA ALA A 167 -15.56 -9.78 -2.06
C ALA A 167 -15.23 -11.27 -2.23
N ARG A 168 -13.95 -11.62 -2.41
CA ARG A 168 -13.48 -13.00 -2.61
C ARG A 168 -12.23 -13.26 -1.78
N PHE A 169 -12.13 -14.47 -1.24
CA PHE A 169 -11.11 -14.85 -0.27
C PHE A 169 -10.51 -16.19 -0.65
N LYS A 170 -9.22 -16.34 -0.40
CA LYS A 170 -8.52 -17.63 -0.38
C LYS A 170 -7.94 -17.81 1.01
N VAL A 171 -8.37 -18.85 1.71
CA VAL A 171 -7.86 -19.16 3.05
C VAL A 171 -6.69 -20.11 2.90
N HIS A 172 -5.60 -19.81 3.60
CA HIS A 172 -4.45 -20.69 3.74
C HIS A 172 -4.45 -21.20 5.18
N GLU A 173 -4.66 -22.50 5.37
CA GLU A 173 -4.48 -23.18 6.65
C GLU A 173 -3.12 -23.90 6.60
N TYR A 174 -2.27 -23.69 7.60
CA TYR A 174 -0.94 -24.29 7.75
C TYR A 174 -0.88 -25.10 9.04
#